data_AF-A0A963PS24-F1
#
_entry.id   AF-A0A963PS24-F1
#
_cell.length_a   1.000
_cell.length_b   1.000
_cell.length_c   1.000
_cell.angle_alpha   90.00
_cell.angle_beta   90.00
_cell.angle_gamma   90.00
#
_symmetry.space_group_name_H-M   'P 1'
#
loop_
_entity.id
_entity.type
_entity.pdbx_description
1 polymer ?
#
loop_
_entity_poly.entity_id
_entity_poly.type
_entity_poly.pdbx_seq_one_letter_code
_entity_poly.pdbx_strand_id
1 'polypeptide(L)'
;MAGTDYVIPSGSITGSAATLTTARTINGTSFNGSANITTANWGTARTITIGGSGKSVNGSAAVSWTLAEIGAKPQLQAAATYYVRTDGSDSNTGTANTAGGAFLTIQKAIDTAVAFDFGVYGVTVNVGAGTFAAAVTLKNFGGAGKLSIIGAGSTTIIAPASGNCFTTSGIGGWYLLQSMKLTPPAGAYGISGTAGTKVAVDFSALEFGATSGGLHIVAGQGTNIKATGNYTISGGAYAHVGAYDSGQVLTQSVTVTVSGTPAFSYFGVASRGGTFLFNGNTYSGSATGARYLCDTAGGMYSGGVTLPGSTAGTATSPGYYA
;
A
#
# COMPACT_ATOMS: atom_id res chain seq x y z
N MET A 1 18.66 -1.95 91.74
CA MET A 1 18.69 -1.97 90.25
C MET A 1 19.69 -0.92 89.80
N ALA A 2 20.85 -1.32 89.29
CA ALA A 2 21.77 -0.41 88.58
C ALA A 2 22.74 -1.28 87.76
N GLY A 3 22.20 -1.89 86.72
CA GLY A 3 22.95 -2.63 85.71
C GLY A 3 22.33 -2.26 84.37
N THR A 4 22.65 -1.07 83.89
CA THR A 4 22.40 -0.73 82.49
C THR A 4 23.74 -0.86 81.79
N ASP A 5 23.98 -2.03 81.20
CA ASP A 5 24.93 -2.19 80.10
C ASP A 5 24.47 -1.28 78.96
N TYR A 6 24.78 0.01 79.07
CA TYR A 6 24.67 0.95 77.97
C TYR A 6 25.97 0.86 77.19
N VAL A 7 26.03 -0.09 76.27
CA VAL A 7 27.09 -0.18 75.27
C VAL A 7 27.02 1.10 74.43
N ILE A 8 27.98 2.01 74.64
CA ILE A 8 28.14 3.18 73.80
C ILE A 8 28.49 2.67 72.39
N PRO A 9 27.71 3.01 71.34
CA PRO A 9 28.07 2.64 69.97
C PRO A 9 29.48 3.16 69.66
N SER A 10 30.38 2.29 69.22
CA SER A 10 31.80 2.60 68.98
C SER A 10 32.08 3.47 67.75
N GLY A 11 31.08 4.22 67.26
CA GLY A 11 31.19 5.10 66.10
C GLY A 11 30.92 6.55 66.45
N SER A 12 31.81 7.47 66.08
CA SER A 12 31.55 8.91 66.14
C SER A 12 30.35 9.24 65.26
N ILE A 13 29.29 9.79 65.85
CA ILE A 13 28.06 10.25 65.17
C ILE A 13 28.03 11.78 64.98
N THR A 14 29.08 12.49 65.41
CA THR A 14 29.15 13.95 65.36
C THR A 14 29.80 14.41 64.06
N GLY A 15 28.99 14.83 63.08
CA GLY A 15 29.45 15.50 61.85
C GLY A 15 29.52 14.63 60.59
N SER A 16 29.39 13.30 60.69
CA SER A 16 29.30 12.37 59.55
C SER A 16 28.65 11.05 59.96
N ALA A 17 28.12 10.27 59.00
CA ALA A 17 27.65 8.92 59.27
C ALA A 17 28.82 8.01 59.70
N ALA A 18 28.68 7.26 60.80
CA ALA A 18 29.66 6.25 61.20
C ALA A 18 29.75 5.13 60.14
N THR A 19 30.97 4.74 59.73
CA THR A 19 31.16 3.67 58.74
C THR A 19 30.94 2.29 59.35
N LEU A 20 30.43 1.34 58.54
CA LEU A 20 30.27 -0.06 58.95
C LEU A 20 31.64 -0.75 59.09
N THR A 21 31.90 -1.37 60.24
CA THR A 21 33.14 -2.17 60.48
C THR A 21 33.25 -3.36 59.53
N THR A 22 32.12 -3.96 59.14
CA THR A 22 32.05 -4.98 58.10
C THR A 22 31.12 -4.49 57.00
N ALA A 23 31.68 -4.28 55.81
CA ALA A 23 30.89 -3.87 54.65
C ALA A 23 29.75 -4.86 54.37
N ARG A 24 28.65 -4.36 53.82
CA ARG A 24 27.52 -5.17 53.35
C ARG A 24 27.47 -5.10 51.84
N THR A 25 27.06 -6.19 51.20
CA THR A 25 26.85 -6.23 49.76
C THR A 25 25.45 -5.71 49.45
N ILE A 26 25.36 -4.54 48.81
CA ILE A 26 24.09 -3.96 48.34
C ILE A 26 24.06 -4.12 46.82
N ASN A 27 23.15 -4.96 46.32
CA ASN A 27 22.98 -5.26 44.90
C ASN A 27 24.29 -5.59 44.16
N GLY A 28 25.14 -6.39 44.80
CA GLY A 28 26.45 -6.80 44.26
C GLY A 28 27.62 -5.86 44.55
N THR A 29 27.38 -4.68 45.13
CA THR A 29 28.45 -3.73 45.49
C THR A 29 28.72 -3.72 46.99
N SER A 30 29.99 -3.86 47.38
CA SER A 30 30.43 -3.71 48.78
C SER A 30 30.27 -2.25 49.24
N PHE A 31 29.60 -2.04 50.37
CA PHE A 31 29.32 -0.72 50.92
C PHE A 31 29.54 -0.66 52.43
N ASN A 32 30.28 0.35 52.89
CA ASN A 32 30.54 0.61 54.30
C ASN A 32 30.16 2.04 54.76
N GLY A 33 29.55 2.86 53.89
CA GLY A 33 29.15 4.24 54.24
C GLY A 33 30.24 5.32 54.17
N SER A 34 31.46 4.99 53.73
CA SER A 34 32.57 5.96 53.62
C SER A 34 32.47 6.91 52.41
N ALA A 35 31.64 6.57 51.41
CA ALA A 35 31.39 7.36 50.20
C ALA A 35 29.98 7.06 49.66
N ASN A 36 29.54 7.81 48.65
CA ASN A 36 28.33 7.49 47.89
C ASN A 36 28.47 6.11 47.21
N ILE A 37 27.34 5.44 46.99
CA ILE A 37 27.30 4.10 46.37
C ILE A 37 26.86 4.17 44.90
N THR A 38 27.52 3.39 44.06
CA THR A 38 27.04 3.00 42.73
C THR A 38 26.95 1.49 42.68
N THR A 39 25.75 0.95 42.45
CA THR A 39 25.53 -0.50 42.51
C THR A 39 25.82 -1.18 41.18
N ALA A 40 26.32 -2.42 41.22
CA ALA A 40 26.52 -3.23 40.01
C ALA A 40 25.18 -3.58 39.35
N ASN A 41 24.14 -3.84 40.16
CA ASN A 41 22.78 -4.08 39.71
C ASN A 41 21.82 -3.12 40.43
N TRP A 42 20.63 -2.87 39.88
CA TRP A 42 19.57 -2.11 40.54
C TRP A 42 18.79 -2.94 41.57
N GLY A 43 18.91 -4.27 41.52
CA GLY A 43 18.24 -5.20 42.43
C GLY A 43 17.95 -6.55 41.77
N THR A 44 16.97 -7.28 42.30
CA THR A 44 16.45 -8.49 41.66
C THR A 44 15.90 -8.16 40.28
N ALA A 45 16.23 -9.00 39.29
CA ALA A 45 15.77 -8.83 37.92
C ALA A 45 14.24 -8.76 37.81
N ARG A 46 13.76 -7.86 36.95
CA ARG A 46 12.35 -7.72 36.58
C ARG A 46 12.21 -7.83 35.07
N THR A 47 11.09 -8.36 34.60
CA THR A 47 10.79 -8.41 33.18
C THR A 47 10.14 -7.10 32.75
N ILE A 48 10.74 -6.41 31.77
CA ILE A 48 10.09 -5.33 31.04
C ILE A 48 9.52 -5.94 29.76
N THR A 49 8.23 -5.71 29.50
CA THR A 49 7.54 -6.17 28.29
C THR A 49 7.24 -5.00 27.38
N ILE A 50 7.64 -5.09 26.11
CA ILE A 50 7.34 -4.11 25.06
C ILE A 50 6.73 -4.87 23.89
N GLY A 51 5.52 -4.47 23.48
CA GLY A 51 4.74 -5.25 22.52
C GLY A 51 4.51 -6.67 23.03
N GLY A 52 4.90 -7.67 22.24
CA GLY A 52 4.81 -9.09 22.60
C GLY A 52 6.07 -9.67 23.26
N SER A 53 7.14 -8.88 23.45
CA SER A 53 8.45 -9.37 23.91
C SER A 53 8.80 -8.88 25.32
N GLY A 54 9.13 -9.82 26.21
CA GLY A 54 9.63 -9.55 27.56
C GLY A 54 11.13 -9.78 27.68
N LYS A 55 11.88 -8.86 28.29
CA LYS A 55 13.30 -9.04 28.61
C LYS A 55 13.56 -8.77 30.10
N SER A 56 14.43 -9.58 30.68
CA SER A 56 14.89 -9.44 32.06
C SER A 56 15.85 -8.26 32.17
N VAL A 57 15.59 -7.35 33.12
CA VAL A 57 16.37 -6.14 33.38
C VAL A 57 16.69 -6.07 34.86
N ASN A 58 17.96 -5.88 35.18
CA ASN A 58 18.47 -5.66 36.54
C ASN A 58 19.53 -4.55 36.62
N GLY A 59 19.72 -3.78 35.54
CA GLY A 59 20.72 -2.70 35.46
C GLY A 59 22.17 -3.14 35.20
N SER A 60 22.45 -4.46 35.09
CA SER A 60 23.82 -4.96 34.89
C SER A 60 24.39 -4.77 33.48
N ALA A 61 23.52 -4.58 32.47
CA ALA A 61 23.89 -4.39 31.08
C ALA A 61 22.80 -3.61 30.33
N ALA A 62 23.16 -3.05 29.17
CA ALA A 62 22.20 -2.47 28.25
C ALA A 62 21.28 -3.56 27.67
N VAL A 63 19.97 -3.28 27.62
CA VAL A 63 18.97 -4.17 27.04
C VAL A 63 18.33 -3.43 25.86
N SER A 64 18.35 -4.06 24.69
CA SER A 64 17.79 -3.50 23.45
C SER A 64 16.75 -4.44 22.87
N TRP A 65 15.70 -3.86 22.29
CA TRP A 65 14.75 -4.58 21.46
C TRP A 65 14.94 -4.21 20.00
N THR A 66 14.84 -5.18 19.12
CA THR A 66 14.69 -4.96 17.68
C THR A 66 13.26 -4.56 17.34
N LEU A 67 13.07 -3.95 16.17
CA LEU A 67 11.73 -3.62 15.65
C LEU A 67 10.85 -4.87 15.55
N ALA A 68 11.42 -5.99 15.11
CA ALA A 68 10.72 -7.26 15.00
C ALA A 68 10.23 -7.77 16.36
N GLU A 69 11.05 -7.67 17.42
CA GLU A 69 10.66 -8.09 18.77
C GLU A 69 9.49 -7.29 19.34
N ILE A 70 9.37 -6.01 18.99
CA ILE A 70 8.28 -5.14 19.45
C ILE A 70 7.09 -5.11 18.48
N GLY A 71 7.15 -5.86 17.37
CA GLY A 71 6.11 -5.88 16.34
C GLY A 71 5.98 -4.56 15.55
N ALA A 72 7.03 -3.74 15.53
CA ALA A 72 7.07 -2.48 14.78
C ALA A 72 7.64 -2.69 13.38
N LYS A 73 7.12 -1.92 12.41
CA LYS A 73 7.74 -1.81 11.08
C LYS A 73 8.83 -0.73 11.11
N PRO A 74 9.93 -0.90 10.36
CA PRO A 74 10.85 0.20 10.09
C PRO A 74 10.11 1.31 9.31
N GLN A 75 10.39 2.56 9.63
CA GLN A 75 9.89 3.71 8.88
C GLN A 75 10.84 4.05 7.73
N LEU A 76 10.29 4.52 6.60
CA LEU A 76 11.09 5.13 5.55
C LEU A 76 11.70 6.45 6.04
N GLN A 77 13.01 6.59 5.83
CA GLN A 77 13.73 7.83 6.17
C GLN A 77 13.80 8.83 5.01
N ALA A 78 13.48 8.38 3.79
CA ALA A 78 13.39 9.17 2.57
C ALA A 78 12.50 8.44 1.54
N ALA A 79 12.18 9.11 0.43
CA ALA A 79 11.51 8.46 -0.70
C ALA A 79 12.38 7.33 -1.26
N ALA A 80 11.75 6.21 -1.62
CA ALA A 80 12.43 5.03 -2.13
C ALA A 80 12.04 4.74 -3.58
N THR A 81 12.97 4.20 -4.35
CA THR A 81 12.72 3.71 -5.71
C THR A 81 13.18 2.26 -5.83
N TYR A 82 12.30 1.41 -6.35
CA TYR A 82 12.60 0.05 -6.74
C TYR A 82 12.47 -0.12 -8.24
N TYR A 83 13.34 -0.94 -8.84
CA TYR A 83 13.35 -1.24 -10.26
C TYR A 83 12.88 -2.66 -10.52
N VAL A 84 12.08 -2.83 -11.56
CA VAL A 84 11.58 -4.12 -12.04
C VAL A 84 11.94 -4.28 -13.51
N ARG A 85 12.53 -5.41 -13.89
CA ARG A 85 12.94 -5.71 -15.27
C ARG A 85 12.65 -7.17 -15.61
N THR A 86 12.41 -7.45 -16.88
CA THR A 86 12.18 -8.82 -17.37
C THR A 86 13.42 -9.73 -17.28
N ASP A 87 14.62 -9.15 -17.20
CA ASP A 87 15.90 -9.83 -17.01
C ASP A 87 16.42 -9.73 -15.55
N GLY A 88 15.57 -9.29 -14.62
CA GLY A 88 15.89 -9.16 -13.19
C GLY A 88 15.78 -10.48 -12.42
N SER A 89 15.87 -10.39 -11.09
CA SER A 89 15.67 -11.52 -10.17
C SER A 89 14.99 -11.06 -8.90
N ASP A 90 14.02 -11.83 -8.39
CA ASP A 90 13.36 -11.53 -7.10
C ASP A 90 14.27 -11.79 -5.89
N SER A 91 15.46 -12.33 -6.11
CA SER A 91 16.55 -12.39 -5.12
C SER A 91 17.39 -11.11 -5.07
N ASN A 92 17.24 -10.19 -6.02
CA ASN A 92 17.94 -8.89 -6.00
C ASN A 92 17.35 -7.96 -4.93
N THR A 93 17.97 -6.80 -4.72
CA THR A 93 17.49 -5.78 -3.77
C THR A 93 16.49 -4.81 -4.39
N GLY A 94 16.39 -4.77 -5.72
CA GLY A 94 15.54 -3.82 -6.46
C GLY A 94 16.09 -2.41 -6.54
N THR A 95 17.28 -2.12 -6.01
CA THR A 95 17.78 -0.74 -5.83
C THR A 95 18.57 -0.17 -7.01
N ALA A 96 18.83 -0.98 -8.05
CA ALA A 96 19.52 -0.55 -9.25
C ALA A 96 18.81 -1.01 -10.53
N ASN A 97 18.77 -0.14 -11.55
CA ASN A 97 18.16 -0.43 -12.85
C ASN A 97 19.09 -1.27 -13.75
N THR A 98 19.41 -2.47 -13.31
CA THR A 98 20.28 -3.43 -14.01
C THR A 98 19.75 -4.85 -13.80
N ALA A 99 20.06 -5.79 -14.69
CA ALA A 99 19.68 -7.20 -14.52
C ALA A 99 20.09 -7.77 -13.14
N GLY A 100 21.30 -7.46 -12.66
CA GLY A 100 21.80 -7.88 -11.34
C GLY A 100 21.28 -7.07 -10.14
N GLY A 101 20.41 -6.08 -10.36
CA GLY A 101 19.95 -5.15 -9.33
C GLY A 101 18.44 -5.01 -9.21
N ALA A 102 17.70 -5.19 -10.29
CA ALA A 102 16.25 -5.04 -10.36
C ALA A 102 15.52 -6.33 -9.94
N PHE A 103 14.32 -6.19 -9.39
CA PHE A 103 13.41 -7.32 -9.20
C PHE A 103 12.94 -7.87 -10.55
N LEU A 104 12.55 -9.15 -10.57
CA LEU A 104 11.93 -9.75 -11.75
C LEU A 104 10.44 -9.37 -11.81
N THR A 105 9.78 -9.30 -10.65
CA THR A 105 8.33 -9.10 -10.56
C THR A 105 7.93 -7.79 -9.88
N ILE A 106 6.81 -7.23 -10.32
CA ILE A 106 6.16 -6.07 -9.68
C ILE A 106 5.69 -6.45 -8.27
N GLN A 107 5.22 -7.69 -8.08
CA GLN A 107 4.77 -8.16 -6.78
C GLN A 107 5.91 -8.15 -5.76
N LYS A 108 7.12 -8.58 -6.13
CA LYS A 108 8.27 -8.50 -5.23
C LYS A 108 8.60 -7.07 -4.83
N ALA A 109 8.51 -6.12 -5.75
CA ALA A 109 8.72 -4.70 -5.45
C ALA A 109 7.68 -4.15 -4.47
N ILE A 110 6.40 -4.50 -4.64
CA ILE A 110 5.33 -4.15 -3.69
C ILE A 110 5.62 -4.76 -2.32
N ASP A 111 5.95 -6.05 -2.27
CA ASP A 111 6.20 -6.78 -1.03
C ASP A 111 7.37 -6.21 -0.24
N THR A 112 8.44 -5.83 -0.93
CA THR A 112 9.57 -5.12 -0.33
C THR A 112 9.18 -3.73 0.16
N ALA A 113 8.38 -2.99 -0.61
CA ALA A 113 7.95 -1.65 -0.23
C ALA A 113 7.09 -1.68 1.05
N VAL A 114 6.01 -2.47 1.06
CA VAL A 114 5.01 -2.48 2.15
C VAL A 114 5.52 -3.08 3.47
N ALA A 115 6.75 -3.61 3.49
CA ALA A 115 7.46 -3.98 4.71
C ALA A 115 7.81 -2.76 5.58
N PHE A 116 7.86 -1.56 4.99
CA PHE A 116 8.09 -0.30 5.70
C PHE A 116 6.79 0.45 6.01
N ASP A 117 6.82 1.27 7.05
CA ASP A 117 5.87 2.38 7.20
C ASP A 117 6.37 3.57 6.36
N PHE A 118 5.52 4.13 5.52
CA PHE A 118 5.93 5.15 4.56
C PHE A 118 6.11 6.53 5.22
N GLY A 119 5.54 6.75 6.41
CA GLY A 119 5.45 8.08 7.00
C GLY A 119 4.83 9.06 6.01
N VAL A 120 5.61 10.07 5.61
CA VAL A 120 5.21 11.06 4.58
C VAL A 120 5.84 10.79 3.21
N TYR A 121 6.73 9.82 3.10
CA TYR A 121 7.53 9.58 1.89
C TYR A 121 6.81 8.68 0.89
N GLY A 122 6.97 8.96 -0.40
CA GLY A 122 6.48 8.09 -1.46
C GLY A 122 7.45 6.96 -1.81
N VAL A 123 6.91 5.87 -2.35
CA VAL A 123 7.70 4.79 -2.98
C VAL A 123 7.35 4.72 -4.46
N THR A 124 8.37 4.66 -5.31
CA THR A 124 8.21 4.45 -6.75
C THR A 124 8.71 3.07 -7.14
N VAL A 125 7.90 2.31 -7.86
CA VAL A 125 8.28 1.07 -8.54
C VAL A 125 8.39 1.40 -10.02
N ASN A 126 9.62 1.53 -10.52
CA ASN A 126 9.91 1.79 -11.92
C ASN A 126 10.04 0.47 -12.68
N VAL A 127 9.13 0.24 -13.61
CA VAL A 127 9.01 -0.99 -14.38
C VAL A 127 9.55 -0.74 -15.79
N GLY A 128 10.61 -1.48 -16.15
CA GLY A 128 11.22 -1.40 -17.47
C GLY A 128 10.31 -1.87 -18.60
N ALA A 129 10.76 -1.69 -19.83
CA ALA A 129 10.10 -2.24 -21.01
C ALA A 129 10.10 -3.78 -20.97
N GLY A 130 9.06 -4.39 -21.54
CA GLY A 130 8.89 -5.83 -21.62
C GLY A 130 7.50 -6.29 -21.16
N THR A 131 7.26 -7.59 -21.28
CA THR A 131 6.00 -8.23 -20.88
C THR A 131 6.14 -8.90 -19.53
N PHE A 132 5.30 -8.52 -18.58
CA PHE A 132 5.23 -9.07 -17.23
C PHE A 132 4.01 -10.00 -17.11
N ALA A 133 4.29 -11.29 -16.97
CA ALA A 133 3.28 -12.36 -17.03
C ALA A 133 2.67 -12.74 -15.67
N ALA A 134 3.03 -12.04 -14.60
CA ALA A 134 2.49 -12.26 -13.26
C ALA A 134 1.36 -11.27 -12.97
N ALA A 135 0.27 -11.76 -12.38
CA ALA A 135 -0.80 -10.91 -11.85
C ALA A 135 -0.28 -10.09 -10.65
N VAL A 136 -0.76 -8.86 -10.51
CA VAL A 136 -0.34 -7.96 -9.42
C VAL A 136 -1.46 -7.77 -8.42
N THR A 137 -1.18 -8.06 -7.15
CA THR A 137 -2.10 -7.78 -6.03
C THR A 137 -1.54 -6.63 -5.20
N LEU A 138 -2.29 -5.54 -5.16
CA LEU A 138 -1.95 -4.38 -4.34
C LEU A 138 -2.12 -4.72 -2.85
N LYS A 139 -1.29 -4.14 -1.97
CA LYS A 139 -1.25 -4.46 -0.54
C LYS A 139 -1.45 -3.23 0.36
N ASN A 140 -1.95 -3.47 1.57
CA ASN A 140 -1.97 -2.48 2.63
C ASN A 140 -0.55 -2.02 3.00
N PHE A 141 -0.36 -0.73 3.22
CA PHE A 141 0.88 -0.17 3.78
C PHE A 141 0.57 0.90 4.84
N GLY A 142 1.55 1.18 5.71
CA GLY A 142 1.45 2.21 6.75
C GLY A 142 1.94 3.56 6.25
N GLY A 143 1.49 4.66 6.85
CA GLY A 143 1.85 6.02 6.46
C GLY A 143 0.93 6.66 5.43
N ALA A 144 1.10 7.97 5.23
CA ALA A 144 0.34 8.80 4.28
C ALA A 144 0.99 8.91 2.89
N GLY A 145 2.17 8.31 2.72
CA GLY A 145 2.87 8.24 1.44
C GLY A 145 2.07 7.54 0.34
N LYS A 146 2.53 7.68 -0.91
CA LYS A 146 1.94 7.03 -2.08
C LYS A 146 2.86 5.96 -2.65
N LEU A 147 2.30 4.83 -3.08
CA LEU A 147 3.03 3.82 -3.86
C LEU A 147 2.70 3.99 -5.35
N SER A 148 3.67 4.43 -6.13
CA SER A 148 3.51 4.64 -7.58
C SER A 148 4.15 3.51 -8.36
N ILE A 149 3.42 2.86 -9.26
CA ILE A 149 3.95 1.84 -10.18
C ILE A 149 3.94 2.47 -11.57
N ILE A 150 5.13 2.67 -12.14
CA ILE A 150 5.33 3.48 -13.34
C ILE A 150 6.09 2.65 -14.37
N GLY A 151 5.49 2.42 -15.53
CA GLY A 151 6.13 1.74 -16.65
C GLY A 151 6.86 2.68 -17.61
N ALA A 152 7.50 2.08 -18.62
CA ALA A 152 8.16 2.73 -19.74
C ALA A 152 7.21 3.00 -20.94
N GLY A 153 5.97 3.42 -20.64
CA GLY A 153 4.91 3.64 -21.63
C GLY A 153 4.30 2.33 -22.12
N SER A 154 3.79 2.32 -23.36
CA SER A 154 3.16 1.14 -23.96
C SER A 154 4.12 -0.05 -24.16
N THR A 155 5.43 0.15 -23.98
CA THR A 155 6.44 -0.91 -24.02
C THR A 155 6.52 -1.73 -22.74
N THR A 156 5.97 -1.24 -21.62
CA THR A 156 5.73 -2.03 -20.41
C THR A 156 4.34 -2.63 -20.50
N ILE A 157 4.28 -3.96 -20.64
CA ILE A 157 3.02 -4.68 -20.85
C ILE A 157 2.77 -5.57 -19.65
N ILE A 158 1.65 -5.36 -18.95
CA ILE A 158 1.17 -6.25 -17.91
C ILE A 158 0.18 -7.22 -18.57
N ALA A 159 0.59 -8.47 -18.72
CA ALA A 159 -0.17 -9.50 -19.43
C ALA A 159 -0.12 -10.82 -18.65
N PRO A 160 -0.84 -10.90 -17.51
CA PRO A 160 -0.77 -12.08 -16.67
C PRO A 160 -1.30 -13.31 -17.40
N ALA A 161 -0.68 -14.48 -17.16
CA ALA A 161 -1.17 -15.74 -17.73
C ALA A 161 -2.55 -16.15 -17.17
N SER A 162 -2.84 -15.75 -15.93
CA SER A 162 -4.13 -15.94 -15.26
C SER A 162 -4.40 -14.79 -14.29
N GLY A 163 -5.67 -14.47 -14.06
CA GLY A 163 -6.08 -13.38 -13.16
C GLY A 163 -5.97 -11.98 -13.78
N ASN A 164 -6.22 -10.96 -12.96
CA ASN A 164 -6.27 -9.56 -13.39
C ASN A 164 -4.86 -8.97 -13.52
N CYS A 165 -4.68 -7.91 -14.33
CA CYS A 165 -3.40 -7.19 -14.32
C CYS A 165 -3.13 -6.59 -12.94
N PHE A 166 -4.12 -5.88 -12.39
CA PHE A 166 -4.09 -5.36 -11.02
C PHE A 166 -5.35 -5.73 -10.25
N THR A 167 -5.18 -6.25 -9.03
CA THR A 167 -6.26 -6.51 -8.08
C THR A 167 -6.07 -5.68 -6.81
N THR A 168 -7.13 -5.03 -6.37
CA THR A 168 -7.26 -4.38 -5.08
C THR A 168 -8.47 -4.95 -4.33
N SER A 169 -8.23 -5.42 -3.10
CA SER A 169 -9.26 -6.06 -2.27
C SER A 169 -9.02 -5.73 -0.81
N GLY A 170 -9.91 -4.92 -0.20
CA GLY A 170 -9.82 -4.57 1.22
C GLY A 170 -8.53 -3.85 1.63
N ILE A 171 -7.91 -3.11 0.71
CA ILE A 171 -6.69 -2.36 1.01
C ILE A 171 -6.98 -0.91 1.42
N GLY A 172 -6.04 -0.36 2.19
CA GLY A 172 -5.81 1.05 2.46
C GLY A 172 -4.41 1.46 2.01
N GLY A 173 -4.23 2.75 1.75
CA GLY A 173 -3.04 3.35 1.14
C GLY A 173 -3.28 3.81 -0.30
N TRP A 174 -2.59 4.87 -0.74
CA TRP A 174 -2.78 5.48 -2.05
C TRP A 174 -1.85 4.85 -3.10
N TYR A 175 -2.44 4.34 -4.17
CA TYR A 175 -1.72 3.82 -5.33
C TYR A 175 -1.86 4.73 -6.55
N LEU A 176 -0.79 4.85 -7.34
CA LEU A 176 -0.81 5.42 -8.69
C LEU A 176 -0.28 4.37 -9.68
N LEU A 177 -1.07 4.04 -10.70
CA LEU A 177 -0.68 3.19 -11.83
C LEU A 177 -0.42 4.07 -13.05
N GLN A 178 0.77 4.02 -13.63
CA GLN A 178 1.14 4.95 -14.69
C GLN A 178 1.98 4.34 -15.81
N SER A 179 1.80 4.85 -17.04
CA SER A 179 2.71 4.61 -18.19
C SER A 179 2.92 3.13 -18.52
N MET A 180 1.86 2.35 -18.66
CA MET A 180 1.95 0.93 -19.01
C MET A 180 0.71 0.46 -19.79
N LYS A 181 0.86 -0.64 -20.53
CA LYS A 181 -0.24 -1.33 -21.21
C LYS A 181 -0.77 -2.47 -20.37
N LEU A 182 -2.10 -2.59 -20.26
CA LEU A 182 -2.78 -3.68 -19.57
C LEU A 182 -3.49 -4.59 -20.57
N THR A 183 -3.21 -5.89 -20.50
CA THR A 183 -3.75 -6.92 -21.41
C THR A 183 -4.03 -8.20 -20.62
N PRO A 184 -5.08 -8.22 -19.78
CA PRO A 184 -5.46 -9.41 -19.02
C PRO A 184 -5.94 -10.53 -19.94
N PRO A 185 -5.91 -11.79 -19.47
CA PRO A 185 -6.45 -12.94 -20.19
C PRO A 185 -7.98 -12.90 -20.23
N ALA A 186 -8.58 -13.80 -21.01
CA ALA A 186 -10.03 -13.87 -21.16
C ALA A 186 -10.76 -14.05 -19.82
N GLY A 187 -11.82 -13.27 -19.61
CA GLY A 187 -12.63 -13.27 -18.39
C GLY A 187 -12.01 -12.54 -17.18
N ALA A 188 -10.81 -11.99 -17.32
CA ALA A 188 -10.14 -11.21 -16.28
C ALA A 188 -10.24 -9.70 -16.52
N TYR A 189 -9.72 -8.90 -15.59
CA TYR A 189 -9.82 -7.44 -15.61
C TYR A 189 -8.47 -6.76 -15.75
N GLY A 190 -8.45 -5.57 -16.34
CA GLY A 190 -7.25 -4.72 -16.31
C GLY A 190 -6.98 -4.25 -14.88
N ILE A 191 -7.95 -3.55 -14.29
CA ILE A 191 -7.94 -3.14 -12.89
C ILE A 191 -9.21 -3.67 -12.22
N SER A 192 -9.07 -4.42 -11.14
CA SER A 192 -10.18 -4.99 -10.37
C SER A 192 -10.20 -4.51 -8.93
N GLY A 193 -11.22 -3.73 -8.59
CA GLY A 193 -11.56 -3.26 -7.25
C GLY A 193 -12.66 -4.08 -6.59
N THR A 194 -12.38 -4.64 -5.41
CA THR A 194 -13.33 -5.42 -4.60
C THR A 194 -13.18 -5.15 -3.10
N ALA A 195 -14.09 -5.70 -2.29
CA ALA A 195 -14.02 -5.78 -0.83
C ALA A 195 -13.79 -4.47 -0.07
N GLY A 196 -14.47 -3.38 -0.46
CA GLY A 196 -14.42 -2.13 0.32
C GLY A 196 -13.05 -1.46 0.30
N THR A 197 -12.35 -1.50 -0.83
CA THR A 197 -11.07 -0.78 -0.99
C THR A 197 -11.26 0.68 -0.56
N LYS A 198 -10.58 1.06 0.54
CA LYS A 198 -10.87 2.30 1.27
C LYS A 198 -10.14 3.53 0.73
N VAL A 199 -9.29 3.36 -0.28
CA VAL A 199 -8.43 4.42 -0.83
C VAL A 199 -8.46 4.41 -2.35
N ALA A 200 -8.15 5.58 -2.95
CA ALA A 200 -8.10 5.79 -4.39
C ALA A 200 -6.98 4.97 -5.05
N VAL A 201 -7.36 4.18 -6.05
CA VAL A 201 -6.43 3.69 -7.08
C VAL A 201 -6.48 4.68 -8.23
N ASP A 202 -5.47 5.54 -8.29
CA ASP A 202 -5.34 6.51 -9.37
C ASP A 202 -4.60 5.88 -10.54
N PHE A 203 -4.95 6.32 -11.76
CA PHE A 203 -4.17 5.99 -12.93
C PHE A 203 -4.02 7.15 -13.91
N SER A 204 -2.95 7.13 -14.69
CA SER A 204 -2.72 8.07 -15.80
C SER A 204 -1.77 7.44 -16.83
N ALA A 205 -1.78 7.90 -18.07
CA ALA A 205 -0.93 7.39 -19.15
C ALA A 205 -0.98 5.85 -19.33
N LEU A 206 -2.08 5.22 -18.94
CA LEU A 206 -2.29 3.79 -19.19
C LEU A 206 -2.74 3.55 -20.64
N GLU A 207 -2.46 2.37 -21.15
CA GLU A 207 -3.07 1.85 -22.37
C GLU A 207 -3.87 0.58 -22.02
N PHE A 208 -5.19 0.62 -22.20
CA PHE A 208 -6.03 -0.56 -22.05
C PHE A 208 -6.08 -1.33 -23.37
N GLY A 209 -5.37 -2.46 -23.40
CA GLY A 209 -5.41 -3.41 -24.52
C GLY A 209 -6.57 -4.38 -24.42
N ALA A 210 -6.56 -5.44 -25.23
CA ALA A 210 -7.68 -6.37 -25.32
C ALA A 210 -7.94 -7.09 -23.97
N THR A 211 -9.22 -7.10 -23.56
CA THR A 211 -9.71 -7.74 -22.33
C THR A 211 -10.97 -8.55 -22.65
N SER A 212 -10.80 -9.63 -23.42
CA SER A 212 -11.92 -10.43 -23.93
C SER A 212 -12.77 -11.00 -22.79
N GLY A 213 -14.09 -10.83 -22.85
CA GLY A 213 -15.04 -11.34 -21.84
C GLY A 213 -14.93 -10.70 -20.45
N GLY A 214 -14.01 -9.76 -20.24
CA GLY A 214 -13.85 -9.02 -18.99
C GLY A 214 -14.00 -7.52 -19.20
N LEU A 215 -13.57 -6.73 -18.22
CA LEU A 215 -13.62 -5.26 -18.26
C LEU A 215 -12.23 -4.65 -18.15
N HIS A 216 -11.99 -3.50 -18.79
CA HIS A 216 -10.72 -2.80 -18.57
C HIS A 216 -10.60 -2.35 -17.11
N ILE A 217 -11.69 -1.83 -16.54
CA ILE A 217 -11.77 -1.38 -15.14
C ILE A 217 -13.06 -1.92 -14.53
N VAL A 218 -12.96 -2.52 -13.34
CA VAL A 218 -14.12 -2.83 -12.50
C VAL A 218 -13.93 -2.26 -11.09
N ALA A 219 -14.89 -1.45 -10.65
CA ALA A 219 -14.98 -0.93 -9.28
C ALA A 219 -16.19 -1.56 -8.59
N GLY A 220 -15.95 -2.55 -7.74
CA GLY A 220 -16.97 -3.22 -6.94
C GLY A 220 -16.89 -2.83 -5.46
N GLN A 221 -18.00 -3.02 -4.74
CA GLN A 221 -18.05 -3.05 -3.27
C GLN A 221 -17.42 -1.81 -2.62
N GLY A 222 -17.85 -0.60 -3.01
CA GLY A 222 -17.35 0.66 -2.43
C GLY A 222 -15.93 1.09 -2.85
N THR A 223 -15.30 0.39 -3.79
CA THR A 223 -13.96 0.77 -4.29
C THR A 223 -14.00 2.07 -5.09
N ASN A 224 -12.97 2.91 -4.97
CA ASN A 224 -12.81 4.15 -5.75
C ASN A 224 -11.59 4.04 -6.70
N ILE A 225 -11.84 4.17 -8.00
CA ILE A 225 -10.80 4.18 -9.05
C ILE A 225 -10.90 5.49 -9.83
N LYS A 226 -9.76 6.16 -10.07
CA LYS A 226 -9.76 7.48 -10.69
C LYS A 226 -8.72 7.62 -11.81
N ALA A 227 -9.16 8.08 -12.98
CA ALA A 227 -8.26 8.61 -13.99
C ALA A 227 -7.82 10.02 -13.57
N THR A 228 -6.52 10.20 -13.35
CA THR A 228 -5.91 11.50 -12.98
C THR A 228 -5.15 12.17 -14.12
N GLY A 229 -5.06 11.50 -15.28
CA GLY A 229 -4.47 12.06 -16.49
C GLY A 229 -4.91 11.28 -17.73
N ASN A 230 -4.49 11.77 -18.90
CA ASN A 230 -4.84 11.20 -20.20
C ASN A 230 -4.44 9.73 -20.29
N TYR A 231 -5.23 8.92 -21.00
CA TYR A 231 -4.95 7.50 -21.22
C TYR A 231 -5.49 7.04 -22.57
N THR A 232 -5.11 5.82 -22.97
CA THR A 232 -5.46 5.22 -24.25
C THR A 232 -6.27 3.95 -24.06
N ILE A 233 -7.21 3.71 -24.97
CA ILE A 233 -7.95 2.47 -25.14
C ILE A 233 -7.60 1.95 -26.53
N SER A 234 -6.91 0.82 -26.60
CA SER A 234 -6.44 0.23 -27.86
C SER A 234 -7.04 -1.15 -28.15
N GLY A 235 -7.78 -1.73 -27.19
CA GLY A 235 -8.41 -3.05 -27.32
C GLY A 235 -9.86 -3.05 -26.89
N GLY A 236 -10.61 -4.04 -27.35
CA GLY A 236 -12.00 -4.27 -26.95
C GLY A 236 -12.12 -5.07 -25.65
N ALA A 237 -13.28 -4.97 -25.01
CA ALA A 237 -13.64 -5.67 -23.79
C ALA A 237 -15.16 -5.89 -23.73
N TYR A 238 -15.69 -6.59 -22.73
CA TYR A 238 -17.14 -6.55 -22.47
C TYR A 238 -17.60 -5.11 -22.19
N ALA A 239 -16.86 -4.41 -21.33
CA ALA A 239 -16.99 -2.98 -21.13
C ALA A 239 -15.64 -2.32 -20.83
N HIS A 240 -15.49 -1.04 -21.18
CA HIS A 240 -14.31 -0.31 -20.73
C HIS A 240 -14.33 -0.16 -19.21
N VAL A 241 -15.48 0.16 -18.63
CA VAL A 241 -15.58 0.46 -17.21
C VAL A 241 -16.89 -0.03 -16.61
N GLY A 242 -16.80 -0.69 -15.45
CA GLY A 242 -17.95 -1.18 -14.69
C GLY A 242 -17.90 -0.74 -13.23
N ALA A 243 -18.97 -0.16 -12.73
CA ALA A 243 -19.15 0.17 -11.32
C ALA A 243 -20.32 -0.63 -10.75
N TYR A 244 -20.07 -1.32 -9.65
CA TYR A 244 -21.01 -2.23 -9.00
C TYR A 244 -20.96 -2.11 -7.48
N ASP A 245 -22.06 -2.43 -6.81
CA ASP A 245 -22.12 -2.57 -5.36
C ASP A 245 -21.54 -1.33 -4.65
N SER A 246 -22.02 -0.14 -5.01
CA SER A 246 -21.52 1.17 -4.53
C SER A 246 -20.07 1.54 -4.92
N GLY A 247 -19.43 0.79 -5.82
CA GLY A 247 -18.14 1.18 -6.38
C GLY A 247 -18.24 2.44 -7.25
N GLN A 248 -17.12 3.17 -7.36
CA GLN A 248 -17.06 4.47 -8.00
C GLN A 248 -15.90 4.52 -8.99
N VAL A 249 -16.16 5.04 -10.20
CA VAL A 249 -15.10 5.40 -11.14
C VAL A 249 -15.20 6.86 -11.55
N LEU A 250 -14.11 7.60 -11.37
CA LEU A 250 -14.01 9.02 -11.68
C LEU A 250 -13.05 9.21 -12.86
N THR A 251 -13.50 9.90 -13.89
CA THR A 251 -12.67 10.28 -15.04
C THR A 251 -13.11 11.69 -15.40
N GLN A 252 -12.32 12.71 -15.09
CA GLN A 252 -12.76 14.09 -15.27
C GLN A 252 -11.68 14.92 -15.94
N SER A 253 -12.08 15.75 -16.90
CA SER A 253 -11.18 16.71 -17.55
C SER A 253 -9.92 16.05 -18.16
N VAL A 254 -10.05 14.83 -18.67
CA VAL A 254 -8.95 14.11 -19.35
C VAL A 254 -9.25 13.87 -20.82
N THR A 255 -8.20 13.66 -21.60
CA THR A 255 -8.30 13.11 -22.96
C THR A 255 -8.18 11.59 -22.91
N VAL A 256 -9.20 10.92 -23.44
CA VAL A 256 -9.25 9.47 -23.64
C VAL A 256 -9.07 9.19 -25.13
N THR A 257 -7.92 8.64 -25.50
CA THR A 257 -7.64 8.26 -26.89
C THR A 257 -8.19 6.87 -27.15
N VAL A 258 -9.04 6.72 -28.17
CA VAL A 258 -9.65 5.46 -28.58
C VAL A 258 -9.09 5.07 -29.94
N SER A 259 -8.23 4.05 -29.96
CA SER A 259 -7.51 3.61 -31.16
C SER A 259 -8.00 2.26 -31.66
N GLY A 260 -8.11 2.09 -32.98
CA GLY A 260 -8.43 0.80 -33.60
C GLY A 260 -9.90 0.37 -33.56
N THR A 261 -10.82 1.28 -33.24
CA THR A 261 -12.27 1.01 -33.14
C THR A 261 -12.61 -0.22 -32.28
N PRO A 262 -12.22 -0.21 -31.00
CA PRO A 262 -12.47 -1.32 -30.09
C PRO A 262 -13.96 -1.60 -29.94
N ALA A 263 -14.30 -2.88 -29.81
CA ALA A 263 -15.67 -3.33 -29.59
C ALA A 263 -15.97 -3.48 -28.10
N PHE A 264 -17.15 -2.99 -27.69
CA PHE A 264 -17.73 -3.20 -26.37
C PHE A 264 -19.17 -3.69 -26.49
N SER A 265 -19.66 -4.40 -25.48
CA SER A 265 -21.12 -4.51 -25.27
C SER A 265 -21.66 -3.17 -24.78
N TYR A 266 -20.96 -2.58 -23.81
CA TYR A 266 -21.24 -1.26 -23.25
C TYR A 266 -19.92 -0.54 -22.99
N PHE A 267 -19.79 0.75 -23.32
CA PHE A 267 -18.58 1.48 -22.94
C PHE A 267 -18.49 1.63 -21.41
N GLY A 268 -19.57 2.07 -20.76
CA GLY A 268 -19.67 2.11 -19.29
C GLY A 268 -20.87 1.37 -18.74
N VAL A 269 -20.72 0.65 -17.62
CA VAL A 269 -21.80 -0.08 -16.94
C VAL A 269 -21.91 0.34 -15.48
N ALA A 270 -22.98 1.04 -15.11
CA ALA A 270 -23.30 1.37 -13.73
C ALA A 270 -24.49 0.52 -13.28
N SER A 271 -24.30 -0.31 -12.27
CA SER A 271 -25.34 -1.20 -11.76
C SER A 271 -25.18 -1.42 -10.26
N ARG A 272 -26.24 -1.89 -9.59
CA ARG A 272 -26.23 -2.23 -8.15
C ARG A 272 -25.68 -1.08 -7.29
N GLY A 273 -26.15 0.14 -7.54
CA GLY A 273 -25.72 1.34 -6.83
C GLY A 273 -24.32 1.86 -7.19
N GLY A 274 -23.62 1.27 -8.18
CA GLY A 274 -22.34 1.79 -8.66
C GLY A 274 -22.49 3.14 -9.37
N THR A 275 -21.47 4.00 -9.27
CA THR A 275 -21.53 5.36 -9.82
C THR A 275 -20.32 5.76 -10.67
N PHE A 276 -20.59 6.65 -11.63
CA PHE A 276 -19.58 7.25 -12.48
C PHE A 276 -19.67 8.78 -12.52
N LEU A 277 -18.50 9.40 -12.60
CA LEU A 277 -18.33 10.83 -12.84
C LEU A 277 -17.38 11.03 -14.02
N PHE A 278 -17.93 11.20 -15.23
CA PHE A 278 -17.26 11.24 -16.53
C PHE A 278 -17.30 12.61 -17.24
N ASN A 279 -17.43 13.70 -16.49
CA ASN A 279 -17.60 15.05 -17.04
C ASN A 279 -16.29 15.70 -17.52
N GLY A 280 -16.43 16.57 -18.53
CA GLY A 280 -15.32 17.37 -19.06
C GLY A 280 -14.27 16.57 -19.85
N ASN A 281 -14.53 15.30 -20.15
CA ASN A 281 -13.60 14.46 -20.91
C ASN A 281 -13.66 14.75 -22.42
N THR A 282 -12.53 14.56 -23.09
CA THR A 282 -12.45 14.52 -24.55
C THR A 282 -12.18 13.10 -25.01
N TYR A 283 -13.03 12.55 -25.89
CA TYR A 283 -12.81 11.24 -26.50
C TYR A 283 -12.32 11.42 -27.94
N SER A 284 -11.13 10.92 -28.24
CA SER A 284 -10.52 11.01 -29.57
C SER A 284 -10.51 9.64 -30.25
N GLY A 285 -11.36 9.45 -31.25
CA GLY A 285 -11.56 8.17 -31.94
C GLY A 285 -12.97 7.61 -31.74
N SER A 286 -13.20 6.38 -32.18
CA SER A 286 -14.52 5.73 -32.15
C SER A 286 -14.45 4.33 -31.55
N ALA A 287 -15.58 3.82 -31.06
CA ALA A 287 -15.77 2.45 -30.58
C ALA A 287 -17.14 1.93 -31.04
N THR A 288 -17.31 0.61 -31.12
CA THR A 288 -18.62 -0.01 -31.38
C THR A 288 -19.27 -0.51 -30.10
N GLY A 289 -20.60 -0.61 -30.09
CA GLY A 289 -21.37 -1.02 -28.91
C GLY A 289 -22.22 0.11 -28.33
N ALA A 290 -22.96 -0.20 -27.27
CA ALA A 290 -23.77 0.79 -26.57
C ALA A 290 -22.89 1.71 -25.72
N ARG A 291 -23.24 3.00 -25.65
CA ARG A 291 -22.44 4.00 -24.89
C ARG A 291 -22.47 3.78 -23.38
N TYR A 292 -23.58 3.26 -22.85
CA TYR A 292 -23.72 2.99 -21.43
C TYR A 292 -24.84 1.99 -21.14
N LEU A 293 -24.76 1.38 -19.97
CA LEU A 293 -25.88 0.74 -19.28
C LEU A 293 -25.96 1.30 -17.86
N CYS A 294 -27.13 1.80 -17.46
CA CYS A 294 -27.42 2.24 -16.09
C CYS A 294 -28.69 1.54 -15.61
N ASP A 295 -28.57 0.60 -14.68
CA ASP A 295 -29.70 -0.16 -14.12
C ASP A 295 -29.54 -0.36 -12.62
N THR A 296 -30.54 -0.91 -11.93
CA THR A 296 -30.42 -1.36 -10.53
C THR A 296 -29.79 -0.29 -9.61
N ALA A 297 -30.31 0.94 -9.70
CA ALA A 297 -29.85 2.13 -8.98
C ALA A 297 -28.42 2.61 -9.34
N GLY A 298 -27.85 2.12 -10.44
CA GLY A 298 -26.59 2.57 -11.01
C GLY A 298 -26.70 3.94 -11.67
N GLY A 299 -25.66 4.73 -11.51
CA GLY A 299 -25.65 6.14 -11.88
C GLY A 299 -24.47 6.57 -12.72
N MET A 300 -24.69 7.39 -13.74
CA MET A 300 -23.62 7.97 -14.54
C MET A 300 -23.89 9.44 -14.80
N TYR A 301 -22.92 10.30 -14.43
CA TYR A 301 -22.92 11.71 -14.81
C TYR A 301 -21.79 11.96 -15.81
N SER A 302 -22.16 12.29 -17.04
CA SER A 302 -21.29 12.60 -18.18
C SER A 302 -21.10 14.10 -18.39
N GLY A 303 -21.94 14.94 -17.78
CA GLY A 303 -21.91 16.39 -17.99
C GLY A 303 -22.13 16.78 -19.46
N GLY A 304 -22.93 16.01 -20.20
CA GLY A 304 -23.22 16.23 -21.62
C GLY A 304 -22.17 15.66 -22.60
N VAL A 305 -21.09 15.04 -22.11
CA VAL A 305 -20.09 14.42 -22.99
C VAL A 305 -20.65 13.12 -23.57
N THR A 306 -20.57 12.99 -24.90
CA THR A 306 -20.92 11.73 -25.58
C THR A 306 -19.82 10.70 -25.37
N LEU A 307 -20.15 9.59 -24.69
CA LEU A 307 -19.23 8.46 -24.50
C LEU A 307 -19.01 7.69 -25.83
N PRO A 308 -17.86 7.04 -26.01
CA PRO A 308 -17.62 6.17 -27.16
C PRO A 308 -18.67 5.06 -27.28
N GLY A 309 -19.05 4.73 -28.52
CA GLY A 309 -20.05 3.70 -28.83
C GLY A 309 -20.86 4.06 -30.07
N SER A 310 -21.23 3.05 -30.85
CA SER A 310 -21.96 3.18 -32.12
C SER A 310 -23.49 3.21 -31.92
N THR A 311 -24.00 2.77 -30.78
CA THR A 311 -25.42 2.76 -30.47
C THR A 311 -25.73 3.54 -29.19
N ALA A 312 -26.97 3.99 -29.05
CA ALA A 312 -27.41 4.68 -27.83
C ALA A 312 -27.24 3.77 -26.60
N GLY A 313 -26.98 4.38 -25.44
CA GLY A 313 -26.98 3.67 -24.16
C GLY A 313 -28.39 3.51 -23.59
N THR A 314 -28.52 2.67 -22.56
CA THR A 314 -29.79 2.38 -21.89
C THR A 314 -29.70 2.79 -20.42
N ALA A 315 -30.71 3.54 -19.94
CA ALA A 315 -30.92 3.79 -18.52
C ALA A 315 -32.31 3.26 -18.13
N THR A 316 -32.37 2.31 -17.21
CA THR A 316 -33.60 1.67 -16.75
C THR A 316 -33.81 2.00 -15.28
N SER A 317 -34.93 2.65 -14.95
CA SER A 317 -35.28 3.00 -13.57
C SER A 317 -35.15 1.78 -12.64
N PRO A 318 -34.49 1.91 -11.46
CA PRO A 318 -34.02 3.15 -10.83
C PRO A 318 -32.62 3.64 -11.26
N GLY A 319 -32.07 3.15 -12.37
CA GLY A 319 -30.81 3.65 -12.95
C GLY A 319 -30.97 5.03 -13.63
N TYR A 320 -29.88 5.81 -13.67
CA TYR A 320 -29.88 7.17 -14.21
C TYR A 320 -28.63 7.49 -15.03
N TYR A 321 -28.82 8.30 -16.07
CA TYR A 321 -27.76 8.89 -16.91
C TYR A 321 -28.05 10.39 -17.08
N ALA A 322 -27.04 11.22 -16.83
CA ALA A 322 -27.13 12.69 -16.91
C ALA A 322 -25.86 13.33 -17.46
#